data_AF-A0A8U0A3I5-F1
#
_entry.id   AF-A0A8U0A3I5-F1
#
_cell.length_a   1.000
_cell.length_b   1.000
_cell.length_c   1.000
_cell.angle_alpha   90.00
_cell.angle_beta   90.00
_cell.angle_gamma   90.00
#
_symmetry.space_group_name_H-M   'P 1'
#
loop_
_entity.id
_entity.type
_entity.pdbx_description
1 polymer ?
#
loop_
_entity_poly.entity_id
_entity_poly.type
_entity_poly.pdbx_seq_one_letter_code
_entity_poly.pdbx_strand_id
1 'polypeptide(L)' 'MRQHAVVAAISLYQSGTLTLEQAAGYAGVTPETMYKRLQGNGINVRETTAPAGEPATVR' A
#
# COMPACT_ATOMS: atom_id res chain seq x y z
N MET A 1 -12.85 -2.63 -15.09
CA MET A 1 -13.01 -2.90 -13.64
C MET A 1 -11.68 -3.02 -12.85
N ARG A 2 -10.47 -2.97 -13.46
CA ARG A 2 -9.20 -3.10 -12.70
C ARG A 2 -8.69 -1.83 -12.00
N GLN A 3 -9.13 -0.63 -12.41
CA GLN A 3 -8.67 0.63 -11.81
C GLN A 3 -9.18 0.84 -10.37
N HIS A 4 -10.42 0.44 -10.07
CA HIS A 4 -10.99 0.61 -8.73
C HIS A 4 -10.24 -0.23 -7.67
N ALA A 5 -9.85 -1.46 -7.99
CA ALA A 5 -9.10 -2.33 -7.09
C ALA A 5 -7.72 -1.76 -6.75
N VAL A 6 -7.03 -1.17 -7.74
CA VAL A 6 -5.74 -0.50 -7.54
C VAL A 6 -5.90 0.73 -6.64
N VAL A 7 -6.92 1.57 -6.87
CA VAL A 7 -7.17 2.76 -6.05
C VAL A 7 -7.48 2.36 -4.60
N ALA A 8 -8.30 1.34 -4.39
CA ALA A 8 -8.59 0.81 -3.06
C ALA A 8 -7.34 0.24 -2.37
N ALA A 9 -6.54 -0.56 -3.09
CA ALA A 9 -5.28 -1.10 -2.60
C ALA A 9 -4.28 0.00 -2.20
N ILE A 10 -4.23 1.08 -2.98
CA ILE A 10 -3.42 2.26 -2.69
C ILE A 10 -3.86 2.92 -1.37
N SER A 11 -5.16 3.16 -1.19
CA SER A 11 -5.69 3.76 0.04
C SER A 11 -5.41 2.90 1.27
N LEU A 12 -5.59 1.58 1.15
CA LEU A 12 -5.33 0.62 2.23
C LEU A 12 -3.84 0.54 2.61
N TYR A 13 -2.94 0.62 1.62
CA TYR A 13 -1.50 0.71 1.87
C TYR A 13 -1.13 2.01 2.58
N GLN A 14 -1.72 3.14 2.17
CA GLN A 14 -1.51 4.44 2.82
C GLN A 14 -1.98 4.46 4.28
N SER A 15 -3.11 3.81 4.56
CA SER A 15 -3.62 3.63 5.93
C SER A 15 -2.78 2.67 6.78
N GLY A 16 -1.80 1.98 6.19
CA GLY A 16 -0.99 0.96 6.88
C GLY A 16 -1.76 -0.33 7.16
N THR A 17 -2.92 -0.51 6.54
CA THR A 17 -3.77 -1.71 6.71
C THR A 17 -3.21 -2.90 5.93
N LEU A 18 -2.62 -2.65 4.76
CA LEU A 18 -2.05 -3.68 3.89
C LEU A 18 -0.58 -3.42 3.59
N THR A 19 0.21 -4.49 3.46
CA THR A 19 1.56 -4.43 2.90
C THR A 19 1.52 -4.27 1.38
N LEU A 20 2.64 -3.90 0.77
CA LEU A 20 2.77 -3.76 -0.68
C LEU A 20 2.33 -5.04 -1.43
N GLU A 21 2.72 -6.21 -0.93
CA GLU A 21 2.36 -7.51 -1.51
C GLU A 21 0.86 -7.78 -1.43
N GLN A 22 0.23 -7.49 -0.28
CA GLN A 22 -1.20 -7.67 -0.13
C GLN A 22 -2.01 -6.69 -0.99
N ALA A 23 -1.54 -5.45 -1.09
CA ALA A 23 -2.15 -4.44 -1.95
C ALA A 23 -2.04 -4.84 -3.44
N ALA A 24 -0.90 -5.42 -3.84
CA ALA A 24 -0.70 -5.96 -5.18
C ALA A 24 -1.61 -7.15 -5.49
N GLY A 25 -1.74 -8.09 -4.54
CA GLY A 25 -2.67 -9.22 -4.63
C GLY A 25 -4.13 -8.77 -4.74
N TYR A 26 -4.53 -7.76 -3.95
CA TYR A 26 -5.87 -7.17 -4.02
C TYR A 26 -6.15 -6.51 -5.38
N ALA A 27 -5.14 -5.84 -5.94
CA ALA A 27 -5.21 -5.23 -7.26
C ALA A 27 -5.06 -6.23 -8.42
N GLY A 28 -4.66 -7.48 -8.15
CA GLY A 28 -4.37 -8.49 -9.16
C GLY A 28 -3.16 -8.15 -10.04
N VAL A 29 -2.17 -7.45 -9.48
CA VAL A 29 -0.93 -7.04 -10.16
C VAL A 29 0.28 -7.55 -9.40
N THR A 30 1.46 -7.49 -10.02
CA THR A 30 2.71 -7.79 -9.31
C THR A 30 3.05 -6.67 -8.32
N PRO A 31 3.75 -6.98 -7.21
CA PRO A 31 4.19 -5.98 -6.23
C PRO A 31 5.05 -4.88 -6.85
N GLU A 32 5.88 -5.18 -7.84
CA GLU A 32 6.64 -4.17 -8.59
C GLU A 32 5.74 -3.21 -9.39
N THR A 33 4.68 -3.74 -10.00
CA THR A 33 3.68 -2.91 -10.69
C THR A 33 2.94 -2.03 -9.70
N MET A 34 2.61 -2.57 -8.52
CA MET A 34 1.97 -1.82 -7.45
C MET A 34 2.89 -0.71 -6.92
N TYR A 35 4.18 -1.01 -6.74
CA TYR A 35 5.21 -0.05 -6.35
C TYR A 35 5.28 1.12 -7.33
N LYS A 36 5.43 0.84 -8.63
CA LYS A 36 5.46 1.88 -9.67
C LYS A 36 4.19 2.73 -9.68
N ARG A 37 3.03 2.12 -9.41
CA ARG A 37 1.76 2.84 -9.33
C ARG A 37 1.66 3.73 -8.10
N LEU A 38 2.10 3.25 -6.94
CA LEU A 38 2.18 4.05 -5.72
C LEU A 38 3.11 5.25 -5.95
N GLN A 39 4.31 5.01 -6.50
CA GLN A 39 5.26 6.06 -6.84
C GLN A 39 4.68 7.07 -7.85
N GLY A 40 4.00 6.59 -8.89
CA GLY A 40 3.33 7.44 -9.87
C GLY A 40 2.14 8.25 -9.31
N ASN A 41 1.56 7.81 -8.19
CA ASN A 41 0.54 8.55 -7.44
C ASN A 41 1.16 9.50 -6.38
N GLY A 42 2.49 9.63 -6.34
CA GLY A 42 3.18 10.46 -5.35
C GLY A 42 3.23 9.83 -3.95
N ILE A 43 2.92 8.54 -3.83
CA ILE A 43 2.94 7.83 -2.56
C ILE A 43 4.33 7.28 -2.36
N ASN A 44 5.00 7.76 -1.32
CA ASN A 44 6.31 7.29 -0.95
C ASN A 44 6.19 5.86 -0.41
N VAL A 45 6.53 4.88 -1.25
CA VAL A 45 6.55 3.48 -0.85
C VAL A 45 7.70 3.33 0.12
N ARG A 46 7.36 3.35 1.41
CA ARG A 46 8.27 2.99 2.47
C ARG A 46 8.68 1.55 2.21
N GLU A 47 9.87 1.37 1.62
CA GLU A 47 10.55 0.08 1.63
C GLU A 47 10.58 -0.34 3.09
N THR A 48 9.83 -1.38 3.41
CA THR A 48 9.71 -1.92 4.76
C THR A 48 11.10 -2.32 5.26
N THR A 49 11.80 -1.37 5.86
CA THR A 49 12.45 -1.61 7.14
C THR A 49 11.31 -1.60 8.16
N ALA A 50 10.80 -2.79 8.51
CA ALA A 50 9.74 -2.93 9.52
C ALA A 50 10.23 -2.46 10.91
N PRO A 51 9.33 -2.20 11.89
CA PRO A 51 7.88 -2.15 11.84
C PRO A 51 7.36 -0.71 12.12
N ALA A 52 6.15 -0.39 11.69
CA ALA A 52 5.39 0.69 12.35
C ALA A 52 4.94 0.15 13.72
N GLY A 53 5.87 0.04 14.65
CA GLY A 53 5.54 -0.09 16.06
C GLY A 53 5.25 1.30 16.59
N GLU A 54 3.98 1.64 16.75
CA GLU A 54 3.52 2.57 17.79
C GLU A 54 1.99 2.41 17.91
N PRO A 55 1.49 1.85 19.03
CA PRO A 55 0.06 1.81 19.30
C PRO A 55 -0.44 3.25 19.41
N ALA A 56 -1.67 3.49 18.98
CA ALA A 56 -2.35 4.75 19.24
C ALA A 56 -2.28 5.04 20.76
N THR A 57 -1.39 5.94 21.15
CA THR A 57 -1.41 6.58 22.46
C THR A 57 -2.62 7.50 22.46
N VAL A 58 -3.76 6.95 22.88
CA VAL A 58 -4.91 7.72 23.32
C VAL A 58 -4.89 7.66 24.84
N ARG A 59 -4.14 8.64 25.38
CA ARG A 59 -4.36 9.41 26.62
C ARG A 59 -4.75 8.68 27.91
#